data_AF-A0A844EKX3-F1
#
_entry.id   AF-A0A844EKX3-F1
#
_cell.length_a   1.000
_cell.length_b   1.000
_cell.length_c   1.000
_cell.angle_alpha   90.00
_cell.angle_beta   90.00
_cell.angle_gamma   90.00
#
_symmetry.space_group_name_H-M   'P 1'
#
loop_
_entity.id
_entity.type
_entity.pdbx_description
1 polymer ?
#
loop_
_entity_poly.entity_id
_entity_poly.type
_entity_poly.pdbx_seq_one_letter_code
_entity_poly.pdbx_strand_id
1 'polypeptide(L)' 'SEQTLAEAANLAAYFSKARDSSKVQVDYTKVKNIRKPNGTKPGYVIYDNQTTLFITPDEQLVESLKK' A
#
# COMPACT_ATOMS: atom_id res chain seq x y z
N SER A 1 -13.45 7.51 1.07
CA SER A 1 -14.36 6.49 1.64
C SER A 1 -13.52 5.31 2.10
N GLU A 2 -14.06 4.46 2.98
CA GLU A 2 -13.38 3.21 3.41
C GLU A 2 -13.11 2.29 2.22
N GLN A 3 -14.05 2.24 1.26
CA GLN A 3 -13.91 1.48 0.02
C GLN A 3 -12.65 1.88 -0.78
N THR A 4 -12.40 3.18 -0.97
CA THR A 4 -11.19 3.64 -1.69
C THR A 4 -9.90 3.26 -0.97
N LEU A 5 -9.91 3.21 0.37
CA LEU A 5 -8.73 2.74 1.12
C LEU A 5 -8.48 1.25 0.87
N ALA A 6 -9.53 0.43 0.82
CA ALA A 6 -9.42 -0.99 0.52
C ALA A 6 -8.94 -1.24 -0.93
N GLU A 7 -9.47 -0.50 -1.91
CA GLU A 7 -9.03 -0.57 -3.32
C GLU A 7 -7.55 -0.17 -3.48
N ALA A 8 -7.14 0.94 -2.85
CA ALA A 8 -5.76 1.39 -2.85
C ALA A 8 -4.82 0.39 -2.14
N ALA A 9 -5.26 -0.19 -1.03
CA ALA A 9 -4.51 -1.22 -0.31
C ALA A 9 -4.36 -2.50 -1.16
N ASN A 10 -5.38 -2.87 -1.93
CA ASN A 10 -5.32 -4.02 -2.83
C ASN A 10 -4.28 -3.79 -3.94
N LEU A 11 -4.29 -2.59 -4.56
CA LEU A 11 -3.24 -2.19 -5.52
C LEU A 11 -1.84 -2.25 -4.91
N ALA A 12 -1.66 -1.72 -3.69
CA ALA A 12 -0.38 -1.75 -3.00
C ALA A 12 0.10 -3.17 -2.71
N ALA A 13 -0.80 -4.06 -2.29
CA ALA A 13 -0.48 -5.46 -2.01
C ALA A 13 -0.16 -6.24 -3.30
N TYR A 14 -0.91 -6.01 -4.38
CA TYR A 14 -0.69 -6.64 -5.69
C TYR A 14 0.66 -6.27 -6.32
N PHE A 15 1.10 -5.01 -6.22
CA PHE A 15 2.41 -4.56 -6.70
C PHE A 15 3.55 -4.76 -5.69
N SER A 16 3.32 -5.56 -4.65
CA SER A 16 4.33 -5.91 -3.65
C SER A 16 4.94 -7.30 -3.92
N LYS A 17 5.95 -7.66 -3.12
CA LYS A 17 6.49 -9.03 -3.12
C LYS A 17 5.50 -10.08 -2.60
N ALA A 18 4.44 -9.66 -1.91
CA ALA A 18 3.46 -10.55 -1.29
C ALA A 18 2.19 -10.73 -2.13
N ARG A 19 2.27 -10.52 -3.46
CA ARG A 19 1.11 -10.59 -4.38
C ARG A 19 0.33 -11.90 -4.33
N ASP A 20 1.02 -13.01 -4.07
CA ASP A 20 0.41 -14.36 -4.02
C ASP A 20 0.06 -14.80 -2.59
N SER A 21 0.26 -13.92 -1.60
CA SER A 21 -0.03 -14.21 -0.20
C SER A 21 -1.43 -13.77 0.18
N SER A 22 -2.13 -14.61 0.95
CA SER A 22 -3.37 -14.22 1.61
C SER A 22 -3.09 -13.37 2.85
N LYS A 23 -3.91 -12.34 3.11
CA LYS A 23 -3.85 -11.50 4.33
C LYS A 23 -2.53 -10.71 4.48
N VAL A 24 -2.18 -9.96 3.44
CA VAL A 24 -1.04 -9.03 3.41
C VAL A 24 -1.33 -7.81 4.29
N GLN A 25 -0.33 -7.39 5.07
CA GLN A 25 -0.37 -6.17 5.86
C GLN A 25 0.01 -4.98 4.98
N VAL A 26 -0.86 -3.97 4.94
CA VAL A 26 -0.63 -2.73 4.21
C VAL A 26 -0.81 -1.56 5.15
N ASP A 27 0.24 -0.76 5.30
CA ASP A 27 0.23 0.44 6.12
C ASP A 27 -0.26 1.63 5.30
N TYR A 28 -1.17 2.42 5.87
CA TYR A 28 -1.55 3.71 5.33
C TYR A 28 -1.33 4.82 6.35
N THR A 29 -0.92 5.97 5.86
CA THR A 29 -0.71 7.19 6.66
C THR A 29 -0.93 8.42 5.78
N LYS A 30 -0.98 9.59 6.39
CA LYS A 30 -1.06 10.85 5.66
C LYS A 30 0.29 11.16 5.03
N VAL A 31 0.31 11.68 3.80
CA VAL A 31 1.55 12.02 3.06
C VAL A 31 2.50 12.91 3.87
N LYS A 32 1.97 13.84 4.68
CA LYS A 32 2.76 14.72 5.55
C LYS A 32 3.59 13.99 6.63
N ASN A 33 3.23 12.75 6.96
CA ASN A 33 3.94 11.93 7.94
C ASN A 33 5.10 11.14 7.30
N ILE A 34 5.25 11.19 5.97
CA ILE A 34 6.31 10.51 5.23
C ILE A 34 7.50 11.46 5.08
N ARG A 35 8.70 10.96 5.37
CA ARG A 35 9.96 11.71 5.25
C ARG A 35 11.01 10.88 4.52
N LYS A 36 11.82 11.54 3.70
CA LYS A 36 12.99 10.93 3.05
C LYS A 36 14.25 11.30 3.84
N PRO A 37 14.96 10.34 4.45
CA PRO A 37 16.22 10.63 5.12
C PRO A 37 17.32 11.02 4.12
N ASN A 38 18.14 11.98 4.50
CA ASN A 38 19.25 12.47 3.67
C ASN A 38 20.26 11.34 3.40
N GLY A 39 20.74 11.24 2.17
CA GLY A 39 21.72 10.24 1.75
C GLY A 39 21.15 8.85 1.40
N THR A 40 19.82 8.66 1.42
CA THR A 40 19.19 7.38 1.06
C THR A 40 18.86 7.29 -0.43
N LYS A 41 18.82 6.05 -0.95
CA LYS A 41 18.50 5.76 -2.35
C LYS A 41 17.07 6.22 -2.70
N PRO A 42 16.79 6.62 -3.97
CA PRO A 42 15.44 6.90 -4.42
C PRO A 42 14.47 5.75 -4.09
N GLY A 43 13.28 6.08 -3.61
CA GLY A 43 12.27 5.10 -3.16
C GLY A 43 12.37 4.72 -1.68
N TYR A 44 13.45 5.03 -0.97
CA TYR A 44 13.53 4.83 0.47
C TYR A 44 12.82 5.95 1.23
N VAL A 45 11.89 5.58 2.11
CA VAL A 45 11.10 6.50 2.93
C VAL A 45 10.93 5.95 4.34
N ILE A 46 10.80 6.84 5.31
CA ILE A 46 10.36 6.53 6.67
C ILE A 46 9.03 7.22 6.92
N TYR A 47 8.21 6.63 7.77
CA TYR A 47 6.89 7.16 8.10
C TYR A 47 6.55 6.92 9.56
N ASP A 48 5.73 7.81 10.11
CA ASP A 48 5.23 7.72 11.47
C ASP A 48 3.69 7.66 11.48
N ASN A 49 3.11 7.19 12.59
CA ASN A 49 1.67 7.13 12.83
C ASN A 49 0.88 6.42 11.72
N GLN A 50 1.32 5.22 11.35
CA GLN A 50 0.61 4.36 10.41
C GLN A 50 -0.55 3.61 11.07
N THR A 51 -1.53 3.27 10.26
CA THR A 51 -2.54 2.26 10.58
C THR A 51 -2.38 1.11 9.61
N THR A 52 -2.44 -0.12 10.12
CA THR A 52 -2.28 -1.34 9.32
C THR A 52 -3.64 -1.88 8.89
N LEU A 53 -3.78 -2.17 7.60
CA LEU A 53 -4.90 -2.87 7.00
C LEU A 53 -4.47 -4.28 6.62
N PHE A 54 -5.40 -5.23 6.69
CA PHE A 54 -5.20 -6.58 6.20
C PHE A 54 -6.00 -6.74 4.91
N ILE A 55 -5.32 -7.07 3.82
CA ILE A 55 -5.94 -7.24 2.50
C ILE A 55 -5.50 -8.56 1.87
N THR A 56 -6.39 -9.17 1.10
CA THR A 56 -6.04 -10.26 0.20
C THR A 56 -5.99 -9.67 -1.21
N PRO A 57 -4.84 -9.75 -1.91
CA PRO A 57 -4.72 -9.24 -3.28
C PRO A 57 -5.72 -9.92 -4.21
N ASP A 58 -6.36 -9.15 -5.07
CA ASP A 58 -7.27 -9.66 -6.10
C ASP A 58 -6.91 -9.06 -7.45
N GLU A 59 -6.46 -9.91 -8.37
CA GLU A 59 -6.04 -9.53 -9.71
C GLU A 59 -7.21 -9.00 -10.56
N GLN A 60 -8.41 -9.55 -10.40
CA GLN A 60 -9.60 -9.10 -11.15
C GLN A 60 -9.98 -7.68 -10.76
N LEU A 61 -9.92 -7.38 -9.45
CA LEU A 61 -10.18 -6.04 -8.95
C LEU A 61 -9.15 -5.04 -9.50
N VAL A 62 -7.86 -5.39 -9.45
CA VAL A 62 -6.78 -4.54 -9.98
C VAL A 62 -6.96 -4.28 -11.48
N GLU A 63 -7.36 -5.27 -12.24
CA GLU A 63 -7.60 -5.14 -13.69
C GLU A 63 -8.80 -4.23 -13.99
N SER A 64 -9.89 -4.33 -13.23
CA SER A 64 -11.04 -3.43 -13.37
C SER A 64 -10.73 -1.96 -13.04
N LEU A 65 -9.71 -1.71 -12.21
CA LEU A 65 -9.27 -0.37 -11.82
C LEU A 65 -8.31 0.27 -12.83
N LYS A 66 -7.79 -0.51 -13.80
CA LYS A 66 -7.01 0.05 -14.92
C LYS A 66 -7.96 0.81 -15.83
N LYS A 67 -7.83 2.13 -15.81
CA LYS A 67 -8.50 3.04 -16.75
C LYS A 67 -7.90 2.97 -18.15
#